data_AF-A0A0F0GDL2-F1
#
_entry.id   AF-A0A0F0GDL2-F1
#
_cell.length_a   1.000
_cell.length_b   1.000
_cell.length_c   1.000
_cell.angle_alpha   90.00
_cell.angle_beta   90.00
_cell.angle_gamma   90.00
#
_symmetry.space_group_name_H-M   'P 1'
#
loop_
_entity.id
_entity.type
_entity.pdbx_description
1 polymer ?
#
loop_
_entity_poly.entity_id
_entity_poly.type
_entity_poly.pdbx_seq_one_letter_code
_entity_poly.pdbx_strand_id
1 'polypeptide(L)'
;MTALGELADLAEGPLLPGADDAMYLLECVLVFEGVAYWADDLAWAVAGEEYCLPCPGCAAELVVYDKACTDETGGSRPLVHADPRRLTGIGRRLHDTAIGHGRQHVAEGILRLFGQATCPLCATEFSVAGRVL
;
A
#
# COMPACT_ATOMS: atom_id res chain seq x y z
N MET A 1 19.35 20.06 10.61
CA MET A 1 18.91 19.58 9.29
C MET A 1 19.94 18.58 8.82
N THR A 2 19.55 17.32 8.71
CA THR A 2 20.42 16.23 8.26
C THR A 2 20.14 16.02 6.78
N ALA A 3 21.15 15.63 5.98
CA ALA A 3 21.02 15.40 4.53
C ALA A 3 19.88 14.44 4.13
N LEU A 4 19.42 13.59 5.06
CA LEU A 4 18.24 12.74 4.93
C LEU A 4 16.92 13.52 4.76
N GLY A 5 16.76 14.63 5.48
CA GLY A 5 15.54 15.45 5.39
C GLY A 5 15.43 16.19 4.06
N GLU A 6 16.55 16.69 3.53
CA GLU A 6 16.57 17.40 2.25
C GLU A 6 16.29 16.48 1.06
N LEU A 7 16.69 15.20 1.14
CA LEU A 7 16.38 14.21 0.11
C LEU A 7 14.91 13.75 0.17
N ALA A 8 14.33 13.64 1.36
CA ALA A 8 12.90 13.39 1.53
C ALA A 8 12.06 14.55 0.98
N ASP A 9 12.43 15.80 1.29
CA ASP A 9 11.76 16.99 0.75
C ASP A 9 11.85 17.06 -0.79
N LEU A 10 12.93 16.55 -1.39
CA LEU A 10 13.08 16.46 -2.84
C LEU A 10 12.18 15.37 -3.46
N ALA A 11 12.02 14.25 -2.76
CA ALA A 11 11.14 13.16 -3.14
C ALA A 11 9.65 13.55 -3.06
N GLU A 12 9.32 14.46 -2.14
CA GLU A 12 7.99 15.06 -1.96
C GLU A 12 7.79 16.34 -2.82
N GLY A 13 8.73 16.65 -3.72
CA GLY A 13 8.71 17.83 -4.57
C GLY A 13 7.91 17.65 -5.88
N PRO A 14 7.57 18.74 -6.59
CA PRO A 14 6.72 18.74 -7.80
C PRO A 14 7.39 18.12 -9.04
N LEU A 15 8.52 17.45 -8.89
CA LEU A 15 9.34 16.94 -9.99
C LEU A 15 8.87 15.60 -10.56
N LEU A 16 7.82 14.99 -10.01
CA LEU A 16 7.35 13.65 -10.40
C LEU A 16 6.92 13.58 -11.89
N PRO A 17 7.69 12.90 -12.76
CA PRO A 17 7.25 12.50 -14.09
C PRO A 17 6.27 11.30 -13.98
N GLY A 18 6.38 10.20 -14.72
CA GLY A 18 5.34 9.16 -14.85
C GLY A 18 4.89 8.46 -13.55
N ALA A 19 3.91 7.54 -13.64
CA ALA A 19 3.48 6.73 -12.49
C ALA A 19 4.64 5.93 -11.87
N ASP A 20 5.57 5.46 -12.71
CA ASP A 20 6.79 4.74 -12.31
C ASP A 20 7.69 5.59 -11.41
N ASP A 21 7.82 6.89 -11.69
CA ASP A 21 8.68 7.78 -10.91
C ASP A 21 8.10 8.08 -9.52
N ALA A 22 6.77 8.01 -9.36
CA ALA A 22 6.11 8.13 -8.06
C ALA A 22 6.40 6.94 -7.15
N MET A 23 6.53 5.74 -7.72
CA MET A 23 6.89 4.53 -6.96
C MET A 23 8.32 4.62 -6.42
N TYR A 24 9.29 5.02 -7.23
CA TYR A 24 10.68 5.16 -6.80
C TYR A 24 10.88 6.17 -5.67
N LEU A 25 10.11 7.26 -5.64
CA LEU A 25 10.17 8.24 -4.56
C LEU A 25 9.52 7.71 -3.27
N LEU A 26 8.43 6.96 -3.39
CA LEU A 26 7.79 6.25 -2.27
C LEU A 26 8.75 5.21 -1.65
N GLU A 27 9.46 4.45 -2.50
CA GLU A 27 10.53 3.54 -2.11
C GLU A 27 11.65 4.24 -1.35
N CYS A 28 12.09 5.40 -1.84
CA CYS A 28 13.10 6.20 -1.17
C CYS A 28 12.63 6.65 0.22
N VAL A 29 11.38 7.12 0.38
CA VAL A 29 10.82 7.49 1.68
C VAL A 29 10.81 6.30 2.65
N LEU A 30 10.39 5.11 2.20
CA LEU A 30 10.39 3.90 3.04
C LEU A 30 11.78 3.46 3.47
N VAL A 31 12.74 3.47 2.55
CA VAL A 31 14.14 3.16 2.84
C VAL A 31 14.71 4.13 3.89
N PHE A 32 14.37 5.42 3.81
CA PHE A 32 14.79 6.41 4.80
C PHE A 32 14.11 6.24 6.17
N GLU A 33 12.94 5.61 6.21
CA GLU A 33 12.23 5.29 7.44
C GLU A 33 12.61 3.93 8.04
N GLY A 34 13.59 3.23 7.44
CA GLY A 34 14.08 1.94 7.93
C GLY A 34 13.17 0.76 7.60
N VAL A 35 12.18 0.96 6.73
CA VAL A 35 11.38 -0.11 6.13
C VAL A 35 12.21 -0.65 4.97
N ALA A 36 13.10 -1.59 5.27
CA ALA A 36 14.00 -2.16 4.27
C ALA A 36 13.24 -3.09 3.31
N TYR A 37 13.49 -2.91 2.01
CA TYR A 37 12.92 -3.68 0.90
C TYR A 37 11.40 -3.56 0.77
N TRP A 38 10.98 -2.46 0.12
CA TRP A 38 9.73 -2.45 -0.62
C TRP A 38 9.83 -3.59 -1.67
N ALA A 39 9.05 -4.66 -1.53
CA ALA A 39 9.03 -5.72 -2.55
C ALA A 39 8.37 -5.17 -3.82
N ASP A 40 8.87 -5.49 -5.02
CA ASP A 40 8.30 -5.04 -6.30
C ASP A 40 6.76 -5.16 -6.34
N ASP A 41 6.22 -6.21 -5.72
CA ASP A 41 4.78 -6.47 -5.56
C ASP A 41 4.01 -5.36 -4.82
N LEU A 42 4.61 -4.75 -3.80
CA LEU A 42 4.00 -3.66 -3.03
C LEU A 42 3.94 -2.37 -3.87
N ALA A 43 4.90 -2.16 -4.78
CA ALA A 43 5.00 -0.92 -5.56
C ALA A 43 3.95 -0.97 -6.65
N TRP A 44 3.94 -2.12 -7.35
CA TRP A 44 2.92 -2.54 -8.27
C TRP A 44 1.51 -2.36 -7.68
N ALA A 45 1.29 -2.87 -6.47
CA ALA A 45 -0.03 -2.84 -5.89
C ALA A 45 -0.44 -1.47 -5.32
N VAL A 46 0.48 -0.61 -4.89
CA VAL A 46 0.14 0.79 -4.60
C VAL A 46 -0.15 1.59 -5.88
N ALA A 47 0.45 1.22 -7.01
CA ALA A 47 0.12 1.78 -8.33
C ALA A 47 -1.25 1.39 -8.88
N GLY A 48 -2.02 0.59 -8.12
CA GLY A 48 -3.41 0.25 -8.45
C GLY A 48 -3.61 -1.22 -8.82
N GLU A 49 -2.58 -2.05 -8.75
CA GLU A 49 -2.63 -3.45 -9.20
C GLU A 49 -2.92 -4.43 -8.05
N GLU A 50 -3.20 -5.69 -8.35
CA GLU A 50 -3.62 -6.72 -7.37
C GLU A 50 -2.50 -7.14 -6.40
N TYR A 51 -2.84 -7.47 -5.14
CA TYR A 51 -1.91 -8.13 -4.21
C TYR A 51 -2.19 -9.63 -4.17
N CYS A 52 -1.19 -10.48 -4.40
CA CYS A 52 -1.26 -11.90 -4.07
C CYS A 52 -0.58 -12.16 -2.74
N LEU A 53 -1.31 -12.69 -1.76
CA LEU A 53 -0.76 -12.96 -0.43
C LEU A 53 -1.40 -14.19 0.23
N PRO A 54 -0.64 -14.96 1.03
CA PRO A 54 -1.20 -16.09 1.75
C PRO A 54 -2.04 -15.62 2.94
N CYS A 55 -3.22 -16.20 3.08
CA CYS A 55 -4.08 -16.05 4.24
C CYS A 55 -3.32 -16.45 5.53
N PRO A 56 -3.31 -15.64 6.59
CA PRO A 56 -2.64 -16.01 7.84
C PRO A 56 -3.33 -17.16 8.60
N GLY A 57 -4.59 -17.47 8.29
CA GLY A 57 -5.35 -18.54 8.95
C GLY A 57 -5.23 -19.90 8.25
N CYS A 58 -5.49 -19.94 6.94
CA CYS A 58 -5.53 -21.20 6.18
C CYS A 58 -4.43 -21.33 5.12
N ALA A 59 -3.52 -20.35 5.00
CA ALA A 59 -2.46 -20.30 3.99
C ALA A 59 -2.91 -20.31 2.52
N ALA A 60 -4.23 -20.26 2.25
CA ALA A 60 -4.74 -20.13 0.89
C ALA A 60 -4.24 -18.83 0.23
N GLU A 61 -3.97 -18.88 -1.05
CA GLU A 61 -3.59 -17.72 -1.83
C GLU A 61 -4.81 -16.80 -2.00
N LEU A 62 -4.63 -15.53 -1.65
CA LEU A 62 -5.65 -14.50 -1.72
C LEU A 62 -5.21 -13.40 -2.66
N VAL A 63 -6.14 -12.93 -3.48
CA VAL A 63 -5.96 -11.75 -4.31
C VAL A 63 -6.72 -10.59 -3.67
N VAL A 64 -6.04 -9.47 -3.42
CA VAL A 64 -6.66 -8.24 -2.91
C VAL A 64 -6.60 -7.17 -3.98
N TYR A 65 -7.76 -6.75 -4.45
CA TYR A 65 -7.89 -5.74 -5.50
C TYR A 65 -9.09 -4.84 -5.25
N ASP A 66 -8.92 -3.53 -5.49
CA ASP A 66 -9.91 -2.49 -5.23
C ASP A 66 -10.58 -2.66 -3.85
N LYS A 67 -11.83 -3.15 -3.80
CA LYS A 67 -12.65 -3.33 -2.59
C LYS A 67 -12.95 -4.79 -2.29
N ALA A 68 -12.14 -5.72 -2.78
CA ALA A 68 -12.37 -7.15 -2.60
C ALA A 68 -11.12 -7.92 -2.20
N CYS A 69 -11.34 -8.99 -1.44
CA CYS A 69 -10.40 -10.07 -1.20
C CYS A 69 -11.01 -11.35 -1.77
N THR A 70 -10.34 -11.98 -2.72
CA THR A 70 -10.81 -13.17 -3.42
C THR A 70 -9.87 -14.36 -3.22
N ASP A 71 -10.44 -15.55 -3.17
CA ASP A 71 -9.68 -16.81 -3.19
C ASP A 71 -9.65 -17.44 -4.59
N GLU A 72 -8.81 -18.47 -4.76
CA GLU A 72 -8.66 -19.25 -5.99
C GLU A 72 -9.93 -19.99 -6.44
N THR A 73 -10.89 -20.19 -5.54
CA THR A 73 -12.17 -20.86 -5.84
C THR A 73 -13.26 -19.89 -6.32
N GLY A 74 -12.94 -18.59 -6.37
CA GLY A 74 -13.87 -17.52 -6.74
C GLY A 74 -14.69 -16.99 -5.56
N GLY A 75 -14.41 -17.40 -4.33
CA GLY A 75 -14.99 -16.80 -3.14
C GLY A 75 -14.51 -15.35 -3.00
N SER A 76 -15.40 -14.45 -2.60
CA SER A 76 -15.08 -13.01 -2.47
C SER A 76 -15.67 -12.43 -1.19
N ARG A 77 -14.89 -11.59 -0.52
CA ARG A 77 -15.32 -10.78 0.62
C ARG A 77 -14.95 -9.32 0.38
N PRO A 78 -15.76 -8.37 0.88
CA PRO A 78 -15.40 -6.95 0.84
C PRO A 78 -14.09 -6.69 1.57
N LEU A 79 -13.20 -5.92 0.96
CA LEU A 79 -12.08 -5.28 1.61
C LEU A 79 -12.55 -3.95 2.20
N VAL A 80 -12.23 -3.70 3.47
CA VAL A 80 -12.49 -2.43 4.12
C VAL A 80 -11.24 -1.57 3.98
N HIS A 81 -11.32 -0.51 3.16
CA HIS A 81 -10.26 0.49 3.05
C HIS A 81 -10.01 1.17 4.39
N ALA A 82 -8.77 1.58 4.63
CA ALA A 82 -8.45 2.45 5.75
C ALA A 82 -9.22 3.77 5.65
N ASP A 83 -9.62 4.32 6.80
CA ASP A 83 -10.06 5.71 6.87
C ASP A 83 -8.83 6.62 6.72
N PRO A 84 -8.75 7.49 5.70
CA PRO A 84 -7.62 8.40 5.50
C PRO A 84 -7.29 9.22 6.76
N ARG A 85 -8.31 9.56 7.55
CA ARG A 85 -8.16 10.38 8.77
C ARG A 85 -7.53 9.60 9.92
N ARG A 86 -7.55 8.27 9.86
CA ARG A 86 -7.00 7.37 10.87
C ARG A 86 -5.61 6.85 10.50
N LEU A 87 -5.13 7.13 9.29
CA LEU A 87 -3.74 6.85 8.93
C LEU A 87 -2.81 7.62 9.86
N THR A 88 -1.73 6.95 10.28
CA THR A 88 -0.67 7.53 11.11
C THR A 88 0.69 7.11 10.58
N GLY A 89 1.75 7.76 11.04
CA GLY A 89 3.13 7.44 10.64
C GLY A 89 3.31 7.48 9.13
N ILE A 90 3.95 6.44 8.60
CA ILE A 90 4.28 6.32 7.18
C ILE A 90 3.05 6.32 6.27
N GLY A 91 2.00 5.57 6.63
CA GLY A 91 0.79 5.49 5.79
C GLY A 91 0.13 6.85 5.60
N ARG A 92 0.16 7.71 6.62
CA ARG A 92 -0.35 9.08 6.51
C ARG A 92 0.50 9.94 5.60
N ARG A 93 1.83 9.89 5.76
CA ARG A 93 2.77 10.64 4.91
C ARG A 93 2.61 10.25 3.45
N LEU A 94 2.68 8.95 3.14
CA LEU A 94 2.53 8.46 1.76
C LEU A 94 1.20 8.92 1.14
N HIS A 95 0.10 8.83 1.90
CA HIS A 95 -1.22 9.25 1.42
C HIS A 95 -1.27 10.76 1.16
N ASP A 96 -0.80 11.58 2.10
CA ASP A 96 -0.81 13.03 1.96
C ASP A 96 0.10 13.50 0.81
N THR A 97 1.26 12.87 0.63
CA THR A 97 2.16 13.09 -0.51
C THR A 97 1.48 12.73 -1.84
N ALA A 98 0.88 11.55 -1.94
CA ALA A 98 0.15 11.13 -3.14
C ALA A 98 -0.98 12.11 -3.50
N ILE A 99 -1.74 12.58 -2.51
CA ILE A 99 -2.79 13.59 -2.70
C ILE A 99 -2.18 14.95 -3.11
N GLY A 100 -1.11 15.39 -2.46
CA GLY A 100 -0.42 16.64 -2.76
C GLY A 100 0.09 16.72 -4.20
N HIS A 101 0.44 15.57 -4.79
CA HIS A 101 0.87 15.44 -6.18
C HIS A 101 -0.26 15.07 -7.17
N GLY A 102 -1.52 15.02 -6.73
CA GLY A 102 -2.66 14.69 -7.59
C GLY A 102 -2.69 13.22 -8.05
N ARG A 103 -1.98 12.31 -7.36
CA ARG A 103 -1.91 10.88 -7.67
C ARG A 103 -3.00 10.11 -6.92
N GLN A 104 -4.25 10.32 -7.32
CA GLN A 104 -5.41 9.73 -6.65
C GLN A 104 -5.37 8.19 -6.58
N HIS A 105 -4.94 7.53 -7.66
CA HIS A 105 -4.83 6.06 -7.70
C HIS A 105 -3.84 5.52 -6.66
N VAL A 106 -2.70 6.21 -6.45
CA VAL A 106 -1.70 5.88 -5.42
C VAL A 106 -2.30 6.06 -4.02
N ALA A 107 -3.02 7.17 -3.80
CA ALA A 107 -3.69 7.42 -2.53
C ALA A 107 -4.71 6.32 -2.20
N GLU A 108 -5.49 5.87 -3.18
CA GLU A 108 -6.42 4.74 -3.04
C GLU A 108 -5.70 3.42 -2.79
N GLY A 109 -4.59 3.16 -3.49
CA GLY A 109 -3.70 2.02 -3.25
C GLY A 109 -3.18 1.96 -1.81
N ILE A 110 -2.84 3.12 -1.23
CA ILE A 110 -2.41 3.24 0.17
C ILE A 110 -3.57 2.93 1.13
N LEU A 111 -4.78 3.43 0.87
CA LEU A 111 -5.95 3.12 1.71
C LEU A 111 -6.30 1.63 1.68
N ARG A 112 -6.11 0.98 0.53
CA ARG A 112 -6.23 -0.47 0.39
C ARG A 112 -5.13 -1.20 1.18
N LEU A 113 -3.87 -0.78 1.05
CA LEU A 113 -2.73 -1.37 1.76
C LEU A 113 -2.91 -1.34 3.28
N PHE A 114 -3.35 -0.21 3.83
CA PHE A 114 -3.60 -0.06 5.27
C PHE A 114 -5.00 -0.53 5.71
N GLY A 115 -5.76 -1.13 4.79
CA GLY A 115 -7.10 -1.66 5.02
C GLY A 115 -7.14 -3.01 5.75
N GLN A 116 -8.35 -3.53 5.89
CA GLN A 116 -8.65 -4.82 6.51
C GLN A 116 -9.33 -5.75 5.50
N ALA A 117 -8.83 -6.97 5.40
CA ALA A 117 -9.35 -8.03 4.57
C ALA A 117 -9.94 -9.16 5.43
N THR A 118 -10.93 -9.86 4.88
CA THR A 118 -11.50 -11.07 5.47
C THR A 118 -11.32 -12.20 4.48
N CYS A 119 -10.66 -13.28 4.89
CA CYS A 119 -10.50 -14.45 4.04
C CYS A 119 -11.87 -15.07 3.71
N PRO A 120 -12.24 -15.23 2.43
CA PRO A 120 -13.50 -15.88 2.04
C PRO A 120 -13.61 -17.35 2.47
N LEU A 121 -12.49 -18.08 2.57
CA LEU A 121 -12.47 -19.50 2.91
C LEU A 121 -12.60 -19.79 4.41
N CYS A 122 -11.81 -19.09 5.24
CA CYS A 122 -11.72 -19.38 6.68
C CYS A 122 -12.21 -18.24 7.58
N ALA A 123 -12.71 -17.15 7.01
CA ALA A 123 -13.17 -15.94 7.71
C ALA A 123 -12.11 -15.25 8.59
N THR A 124 -10.83 -15.60 8.46
CA THR A 124 -9.74 -14.91 9.17
C THR A 124 -9.67 -13.46 8.70
N GLU A 125 -9.78 -12.52 9.63
CA GLU A 125 -9.56 -11.10 9.39
C GLU A 125 -8.08 -10.75 9.57
N PHE A 126 -7.57 -9.88 8.70
CA PHE A 126 -6.17 -9.45 8.77
C PHE A 126 -5.97 -8.08 8.11
N SER A 127 -4.94 -7.38 8.58
CA SER A 127 -4.43 -6.17 7.94
C SER A 127 -3.61 -6.55 6.71
N VAL A 128 -3.88 -5.92 5.57
CA VAL A 128 -3.10 -6.16 4.34
C VAL A 128 -1.63 -5.76 4.55
N ALA A 129 -1.39 -4.56 5.10
CA ALA A 129 -0.07 -4.08 5.47
C ALA A 129 0.72 -5.07 6.35
N GLY A 130 0.09 -5.70 7.35
CA GLY A 130 0.75 -6.69 8.21
C GLY A 130 1.10 -8.02 7.52
N ARG A 131 0.79 -8.18 6.23
CA ARG A 131 1.18 -9.33 5.41
C ARG A 131 2.26 -9.00 4.38
N VAL A 132 2.47 -7.71 4.08
CA VAL A 132 3.36 -7.24 3.01
C VAL A 132 4.49 -6.33 3.52
N LEU A 133 4.40 -5.81 4.74
CA LEU A 133 5.43 -5.06 5.48
C LEU A 133 5.97 -5.89 6.64
#